data_AF-A0A7S2QWW1-F1
#
_entry.id   AF-A0A7S2QWW1-F1
#
_cell.length_a   1.000
_cell.length_b   1.000
_cell.length_c   1.000
_cell.angle_alpha   90.00
_cell.angle_beta   90.00
_cell.angle_gamma   90.00
#
_symmetry.space_group_name_H-M   'P 1'
#
loop_
_entity.id
_entity.type
_entity.pdbx_description
1 polymer ?
#
loop_
_entity_poly.entity_id
_entity_poly.type
_entity_poly.pdbx_seq_one_letter_code
_entity_poly.pdbx_strand_id
1 'polypeptide(L)'
;APNFDARFLLYHEKVRTTKVYIRDATAVGSYPLLLFGGKIKINHERSSAVCDGWIHFRAAPRVAVLFKHLRAELDALLMEKIASPAMDISHRVDVVRAIVEVLDSESAATLERSALASSPAP
;
A
#
# COMPACT_ATOMS: atom_id res chain seq x y z
N ALA A 1 18.04 10.36 -14.90
CA ALA A 1 16.57 10.27 -14.74
C ALA A 1 16.28 9.99 -13.28
N PRO A 2 15.20 10.52 -12.67
CA PRO A 2 14.84 10.15 -11.30
C PRO A 2 14.61 8.63 -11.25
N ASN A 3 15.38 7.96 -10.39
CA ASN A 3 15.30 6.52 -10.24
C ASN A 3 14.11 6.23 -9.32
N PHE A 4 13.01 5.72 -9.88
CA PHE A 4 11.84 5.35 -9.11
C PHE A 4 11.96 3.88 -8.71
N ASP A 5 12.31 3.63 -7.45
CA ASP A 5 12.34 2.27 -6.89
C ASP A 5 10.95 1.65 -6.70
N ALA A 6 9.91 2.48 -6.73
CA ALA A 6 8.55 2.01 -6.59
C ALA A 6 8.02 1.46 -7.92
N ARG A 7 7.49 0.23 -7.87
CA ARG A 7 6.83 -0.40 -9.03
C ARG A 7 5.48 0.22 -9.40
N PHE A 8 4.92 1.07 -8.55
CA PHE A 8 3.62 1.68 -8.74
C PHE A 8 3.69 3.19 -8.59
N LEU A 9 2.81 3.88 -9.31
CA LEU A 9 2.71 5.33 -9.35
C LEU A 9 1.25 5.73 -9.11
N LEU A 10 1.00 6.49 -8.05
CA LEU A 10 -0.28 7.14 -7.81
C LEU A 10 -0.29 8.47 -8.56
N TYR A 11 -1.38 8.78 -9.26
CA TYR A 11 -1.51 10.06 -9.96
C TYR A 11 -2.80 10.79 -9.61
N HIS A 12 -2.75 12.12 -9.66
CA HIS A 12 -3.92 12.96 -9.45
C HIS A 12 -4.55 13.43 -10.77
N GLU A 13 -3.75 13.95 -11.71
CA GLU A 13 -4.26 14.45 -13.00
C GLU A 13 -3.64 13.70 -14.19
N LYS A 14 -4.51 13.23 -15.11
CA LYS A 14 -4.15 12.64 -16.40
C LYS A 14 -4.69 13.51 -17.54
N VAL A 15 -3.79 14.05 -18.35
CA VAL A 15 -4.13 14.95 -19.46
C VAL A 15 -3.75 14.31 -20.79
N ARG A 16 -4.61 14.44 -21.80
CA ARG A 16 -4.31 13.99 -23.17
C ARG A 16 -4.26 15.20 -24.09
N THR A 17 -3.08 15.47 -24.63
CA THR A 17 -2.89 16.38 -25.77
C THR A 17 -2.58 15.51 -26.99
N THR A 18 -1.32 15.48 -27.44
CA THR A 18 -0.83 14.59 -28.50
C THR A 18 -0.54 13.17 -27.97
N LYS A 19 -0.14 13.07 -26.70
CA LYS A 19 0.08 11.83 -25.95
C LYS A 19 -0.58 11.96 -24.56
N VAL A 20 -0.67 10.85 -23.83
CA VAL A 20 -1.16 10.86 -22.45
C VAL A 20 -0.01 11.27 -21.53
N TYR A 21 -0.25 12.30 -20.73
CA TYR A 21 0.68 12.83 -19.74
C TYR A 21 0.07 12.76 -18.35
N ILE A 22 0.92 12.54 -17.35
CA ILE A 22 0.57 12.60 -15.93
C ILE A 22 1.27 13.83 -15.34
N ARG A 23 0.54 14.69 -14.64
CA ARG A 23 1.10 15.95 -14.10
C ARG A 23 1.56 15.83 -12.65
N ASP A 24 0.77 15.17 -11.83
CA ASP A 24 1.07 14.97 -10.42
C ASP A 24 1.13 13.48 -10.15
N ALA A 25 2.33 12.98 -9.82
CA ALA A 25 2.56 11.56 -9.62
C ALA A 25 3.46 11.32 -8.41
N THR A 26 3.08 10.37 -7.56
CA THR A 26 3.84 9.94 -6.38
C THR A 26 4.14 8.45 -6.47
N ALA A 27 5.41 8.11 -6.29
CA ALA A 27 5.86 6.72 -6.21
C ALA A 27 5.28 6.06 -4.95
N VAL A 28 4.63 4.89 -5.10
CA VAL A 28 3.96 4.20 -3.99
C VAL A 28 4.37 2.73 -3.89
N GLY A 29 4.57 2.27 -2.65
CA GLY A 29 4.84 0.88 -2.33
C GLY A 29 3.65 -0.05 -2.59
N SER A 30 3.86 -1.35 -2.40
CA SER A 30 2.82 -2.36 -2.52
C SER A 30 1.87 -2.37 -1.31
N TYR A 31 2.34 -2.05 -0.11
CA TYR A 31 1.56 -2.13 1.13
C TYR A 31 0.51 -1.02 1.25
N PRO A 32 0.78 0.25 0.92
CA PRO A 32 -0.28 1.27 0.86
C PRO A 32 -1.40 0.87 -0.10
N LEU A 33 -1.07 0.28 -1.26
CA LEU A 33 -2.06 -0.24 -2.20
C LEU A 33 -2.79 -1.46 -1.63
N LEU A 34 -2.10 -2.32 -0.88
CA LEU A 34 -2.71 -3.46 -0.21
C LEU A 34 -3.53 -3.06 1.02
N LEU A 35 -3.40 -1.85 1.55
CA LEU A 35 -4.22 -1.36 2.66
C LEU A 35 -5.40 -0.51 2.18
N PHE A 36 -5.15 0.46 1.30
CA PHE A 36 -6.16 1.43 0.84
C PHE A 36 -6.71 1.15 -0.57
N GLY A 37 -6.13 0.19 -1.30
CA GLY A 37 -6.63 -0.19 -2.62
C GLY A 37 -7.98 -0.93 -2.54
N GLY A 38 -8.53 -1.27 -3.70
CA GLY A 38 -9.83 -1.94 -3.84
C GLY A 38 -9.87 -3.39 -3.36
N LYS A 39 -10.75 -4.19 -3.97
CA LYS A 39 -10.99 -5.59 -3.59
C LYS A 39 -9.72 -6.42 -3.80
N ILE A 40 -9.21 -7.01 -2.72
CA ILE A 40 -8.06 -7.91 -2.79
C ILE A 40 -8.55 -9.35 -2.88
N LYS A 41 -8.02 -10.08 -3.86
CA LYS A 41 -8.12 -11.54 -3.96
C LYS A 41 -6.77 -12.14 -3.61
N ILE A 42 -6.75 -12.97 -2.57
CA ILE A 42 -5.53 -13.63 -2.10
C ILE A 42 -5.49 -15.03 -2.70
N ASN A 43 -4.41 -15.36 -3.39
CA ASN A 43 -4.13 -16.71 -3.84
C ASN A 43 -3.10 -17.35 -2.89
N HIS A 44 -3.60 -18.20 -1.98
CA HIS A 44 -2.78 -18.89 -0.98
C HIS A 44 -1.77 -19.86 -1.61
N GLU A 45 -2.13 -20.52 -2.71
CA GLU A 45 -1.29 -21.52 -3.37
C GLU A 45 -0.09 -20.87 -4.08
N ARG A 46 -0.28 -19.67 -4.64
CA ARG A 46 0.77 -18.96 -5.39
C ARG A 46 1.49 -17.87 -4.59
N SER A 47 1.17 -17.70 -3.31
CA SER A 47 1.69 -16.59 -2.48
C SER A 47 1.60 -15.24 -3.22
N SER A 48 0.45 -14.99 -3.82
CA SER A 48 0.19 -13.79 -4.59
C SER A 48 -1.15 -13.16 -4.20
N ALA A 49 -1.21 -11.84 -4.28
CA ALA A 49 -2.43 -11.08 -4.06
C ALA A 49 -2.74 -10.25 -5.30
N VAL A 50 -4.01 -10.13 -5.65
CA VAL A 50 -4.47 -9.31 -6.77
C VAL A 50 -5.43 -8.27 -6.25
N CYS A 51 -5.09 -6.99 -6.39
CA CYS A 51 -6.01 -5.89 -6.12
C CYS A 51 -6.74 -5.50 -7.41
N ASP A 52 -8.07 -5.40 -7.31
CA ASP A 52 -8.97 -4.92 -8.35
C ASP A 52 -8.89 -5.68 -9.69
N GLY A 53 -8.33 -6.89 -9.66
CA GLY A 53 -8.23 -7.79 -10.81
C GLY A 53 -7.04 -7.53 -11.74
N TRP A 54 -6.25 -6.48 -11.54
CA TRP A 54 -5.13 -6.13 -12.42
C TRP A 54 -3.81 -5.85 -11.70
N ILE A 55 -3.84 -5.43 -10.42
CA ILE A 55 -2.61 -5.16 -9.68
C ILE A 55 -2.15 -6.43 -8.98
N HIS A 56 -1.06 -7.03 -9.48
CA HIS A 56 -0.49 -8.25 -8.92
C HIS A 56 0.63 -7.94 -7.93
N PHE A 57 0.53 -8.48 -6.73
CA PHE A 57 1.55 -8.39 -5.68
C PHE A 57 2.06 -9.78 -5.33
N ARG A 58 3.35 -9.88 -5.07
CA ARG A 58 3.94 -11.07 -4.44
C ARG A 58 3.91 -10.85 -2.94
N ALA A 59 2.99 -11.51 -2.26
CA ALA A 59 2.78 -11.35 -0.82
C ALA A 59 2.62 -12.73 -0.19
N ALA A 60 3.37 -12.98 0.88
CA ALA A 60 3.19 -14.20 1.65
C ALA A 60 1.74 -14.28 2.17
N PRO A 61 1.11 -15.47 2.20
CA PRO A 61 -0.27 -15.63 2.66
C PRO A 61 -0.52 -14.98 4.03
N ARG A 62 0.45 -15.05 4.94
CA ARG A 62 0.39 -14.41 6.28
C ARG A 62 0.22 -12.89 6.19
N VAL A 63 0.98 -12.23 5.33
CA VAL A 63 0.92 -10.78 5.11
C VAL A 63 -0.46 -10.42 4.56
N ALA A 64 -0.95 -11.16 3.58
CA ALA A 64 -2.25 -10.90 2.99
C ALA A 64 -3.41 -11.05 4.00
N VAL A 65 -3.34 -12.04 4.89
CA VAL A 65 -4.31 -12.21 5.98
C VAL A 65 -4.21 -11.07 7.01
N LEU A 66 -2.99 -10.61 7.34
CA LEU A 66 -2.78 -9.46 8.23
C LEU A 66 -3.47 -8.20 7.66
N PHE A 67 -3.22 -7.87 6.39
CA PHE A 67 -3.87 -6.72 5.75
C PHE A 67 -5.38 -6.85 5.69
N LYS A 68 -5.92 -8.07 5.54
CA LYS A 68 -7.37 -8.29 5.59
C LYS A 68 -7.95 -7.95 6.96
N HIS A 69 -7.30 -8.34 8.05
CA HIS A 69 -7.74 -8.01 9.40
C HIS A 69 -7.56 -6.52 9.71
N LEU A 70 -6.41 -5.94 9.36
CA LEU A 70 -6.16 -4.51 9.54
C LEU A 70 -7.19 -3.64 8.81
N ARG A 71 -7.57 -4.01 7.59
CA ARG A 71 -8.64 -3.33 6.85
C ARG A 71 -9.98 -3.41 7.57
N ALA A 72 -10.36 -4.60 8.06
CA ALA A 72 -11.63 -4.77 8.77
C ALA A 72 -11.68 -3.92 10.05
N GLU A 73 -10.60 -3.88 10.82
CA GLU A 73 -10.49 -3.04 12.02
C GLU A 73 -10.51 -1.54 11.68
N LEU A 74 -9.81 -1.15 10.63
CA LEU A 74 -9.82 0.24 10.15
C LEU A 74 -11.22 0.66 9.67
N ASP A 75 -11.89 -0.18 8.88
CA ASP A 75 -13.24 0.09 8.39
C ASP A 75 -14.24 0.20 9.55
N ALA A 76 -14.14 -0.68 10.56
CA ALA A 76 -14.96 -0.59 11.76
C ALA A 76 -14.72 0.74 12.51
N LEU A 77 -13.46 1.13 12.69
CA LEU A 77 -13.07 2.37 13.33
C LEU A 77 -13.59 3.59 12.56
N LEU A 78 -13.47 3.59 11.23
CA LEU A 78 -13.98 4.66 10.39
C LEU A 78 -15.51 4.75 10.46
N MET A 79 -16.21 3.61 10.48
CA MET A 79 -17.67 3.57 10.65
C MET A 79 -18.12 4.12 12.00
N GLU A 80 -17.43 3.77 13.09
CA GLU A 80 -17.68 4.34 14.42
C GLU A 80 -17.43 5.85 14.45
N LYS A 81 -16.36 6.33 13.81
CA LYS A 81 -16.07 7.76 13.71
C LYS A 81 -17.10 8.52 12.88
N ILE A 82 -17.61 7.91 11.80
CA ILE A 82 -18.69 8.48 10.99
C ILE A 82 -19.97 8.57 11.82
N ALA A 83 -20.30 7.54 12.60
CA ALA A 83 -21.47 7.52 13.47
C ALA A 83 -21.35 8.49 14.65
N SER A 84 -20.14 8.75 15.14
CA SER A 84 -19.86 9.65 16.27
C SER A 84 -18.60 10.48 16.01
N PRO A 85 -18.71 11.64 15.33
CA PRO A 85 -17.55 12.45 14.96
C PRO A 85 -16.78 13.01 16.15
N ALA A 86 -17.42 13.17 17.31
CA ALA A 86 -16.78 13.59 18.56
C ALA A 86 -16.03 12.45 19.28
N MET A 87 -16.12 11.20 18.80
CA MET A 87 -15.43 10.06 19.39
C MET A 87 -13.91 10.26 19.31
N ASP A 88 -13.23 10.15 20.43
CA ASP A 88 -11.79 10.27 20.47
C ASP A 88 -11.14 8.95 20.00
N ILE A 89 -10.58 8.97 18.80
CA ILE A 89 -9.89 7.82 18.19
C ILE A 89 -8.56 7.54 18.91
N SER A 90 -8.10 8.45 19.78
CA SER A 90 -6.86 8.31 20.53
C SER A 90 -6.82 7.04 21.40
N HIS A 91 -7.97 6.46 21.75
CA HIS A 91 -8.06 5.18 22.46
C HIS A 91 -7.80 3.94 21.58
N ARG A 92 -7.93 4.06 20.26
CA ARG A 92 -7.64 3.02 19.25
C ARG A 92 -6.37 3.32 18.44
N VAL A 93 -5.41 4.01 19.08
CA VAL A 93 -4.09 4.30 18.51
C VAL A 93 -3.31 3.04 18.18
N ASP A 94 -3.65 1.90 18.78
CA ASP A 94 -3.04 0.60 18.50
C ASP A 94 -3.18 0.18 17.02
N VAL A 95 -4.39 0.26 16.45
CA VAL A 95 -4.63 -0.11 15.05
C VAL A 95 -3.93 0.85 14.10
N VAL A 96 -4.06 2.15 14.36
CA VAL A 96 -3.43 3.19 13.53
C VAL A 96 -1.90 3.08 13.60
N ARG A 97 -1.34 2.82 14.79
CA ARG A 97 0.10 2.61 14.99
C ARG A 97 0.58 1.37 14.27
N ALA A 98 -0.13 0.25 14.39
CA ALA A 98 0.20 -0.97 13.67
C ALA A 98 0.19 -0.76 12.16
N ILE A 99 -0.79 -0.01 11.64
CA ILE A 99 -0.82 0.38 10.22
C ILE A 99 0.43 1.20 9.85
N VAL A 100 0.74 2.24 10.61
CA VAL A 100 1.91 3.10 10.34
C VAL A 100 3.20 2.29 10.37
N GLU A 101 3.37 1.42 11.36
CA GLU A 101 4.54 0.56 11.50
C GLU A 101 4.68 -0.42 10.34
N VAL A 102 3.57 -1.03 9.90
CA VAL A 102 3.58 -1.93 8.74
C VAL A 102 3.94 -1.17 7.47
N LEU A 103 3.42 0.04 7.27
CA LEU A 103 3.75 0.87 6.11
C LEU A 103 5.21 1.35 6.13
N ASP A 104 5.73 1.72 7.29
CA ASP A 104 7.13 2.17 7.44
C ASP A 104 8.12 1.03 7.22
N SER A 105 7.76 -0.19 7.67
CA SER A 105 8.54 -1.40 7.39
C SER A 105 8.69 -1.70 5.90
N GLU A 106 7.71 -1.31 5.07
CA GLU A 106 7.82 -1.47 3.62
C GLU A 106 8.77 -0.45 2.99
N SER A 107 8.69 0.80 3.44
CA SER A 107 9.57 1.87 3.00
C SER A 107 11.03 1.49 3.26
N ALA A 108 11.33 1.00 4.47
CA ALA A 108 12.65 0.48 4.82
C ALA A 108 13.07 -0.69 3.91
N ALA A 109 12.20 -1.69 3.73
CA ALA A 109 12.52 -2.88 2.91
C ALA A 109 12.67 -2.56 1.40
N THR A 110 11.99 -1.54 0.91
CA THR A 110 12.10 -1.08 -0.49
C THR A 110 13.41 -0.33 -0.72
N LEU A 111 13.81 0.51 0.24
CA LEU A 111 15.08 1.23 0.22
C LEU A 111 16.29 0.29 0.34
N GLU A 112 16.22 -0.77 1.15
CA GLU A 112 17.31 -1.76 1.25
C GLU A 112 17.48 -2.57 -0.05
N ARG A 113 16.38 -2.92 -0.72
CA ARG A 113 16.44 -3.61 -2.03
C ARG A 113 17.04 -2.75 -3.13
N SER A 114 16.79 -1.44 -3.09
CA SER A 114 17.45 -0.45 -3.95
C SER A 114 18.96 -0.42 -3.72
N ALA A 115 19.37 -0.31 -2.45
CA ALA A 115 20.77 -0.25 -2.08
C ALA A 115 21.55 -1.48 -2.55
N LEU A 116 20.98 -2.69 -2.37
CA LEU A 116 21.60 -3.93 -2.87
C LEU A 116 21.62 -4.04 -4.40
N ALA A 117 20.61 -3.53 -5.11
CA ALA A 117 20.59 -3.54 -6.57
C ALA A 117 21.57 -2.52 -7.20
N SER A 118 21.98 -1.52 -6.43
CA SER A 118 22.93 -0.47 -6.87
C SER A 118 24.40 -0.79 -6.62
N SER A 119 24.72 -1.87 -5.90
CA SER A 119 26.11 -2.30 -5.69
C SER A 119 26.65 -2.97 -6.97
N PRO A 120 27.70 -2.44 -7.62
CA PRO A 120 28.34 -3.15 -8.71
C PRO A 120 28.98 -4.42 -8.13
N ALA A 121 28.64 -5.57 -8.70
CA ALA A 121 29.39 -6.79 -8.46
C ALA A 121 30.85 -6.60 -8.94
N PRO A 122 31.85 -7.18 -8.24
CA PRO A 122 33.26 -7.04 -8.59
C PRO A 122 33.59 -7.63 -9.97
#